data_AF-A0A915P890-F1
#
_entry.id   AF-A0A915P890-F1
#
_cell.length_a   1.000
_cell.length_b   1.000
_cell.length_c   1.000
_cell.angle_alpha   90.00
_cell.angle_beta   90.00
_cell.angle_gamma   90.00
#
_symmetry.space_group_name_H-M   'P 1'
#
loop_
_entity.id
_entity.type
_entity.pdbx_description
1 polymer ?
#
loop_
_entity_poly.entity_id
_entity_poly.type
_entity_poly.pdbx_seq_one_letter_code
_entity_poly.pdbx_strand_id
1 'polypeptide(L)'
;MENFKKWRIIEALELDKYYYRIGQSKVFFRAGMLAHLEEERDRKLCGLIISFQSQCRAYLARRLYQKRVQQSNAIRILQRNGLAWLKLRDWQWWRLYTKVKPLLQVTNQEEAIRKRDEELNVLRDRLANNEKEMLEIQLLLNRTEEEKISLQAQLQVESDDRAGAEELADELKQRNIKFEDVVNELTLRLEEVDEAQSKILQSNKKLDETVKDLESQLEDEESARQKLMLDKKNLENKLKELQERFALMQDANERLQLEKKSVDNKLVQLSDLLQEGEDKAKQGMKYRQKLENQLSELTERYESELRLREFAEKEKKNIASGIAQQSSMLDEKHSKIEYLTTELGKYEAELVQLRNKSDDDLATISGLQKHSRKLELLLEEAREDLEQEKKQKLALQSKLRQLEQELADVQALQEEQEIEKHQILNELDSARLQLKDSKKRVDEDVIQQYEEQLKRFTKDLDNVQQQLVDAEAAQKRIENSKKKLQQEFEDLQNELDQSNMEKAALLRKMKMIERIITK
;
A
#
# COMPACT_ATOMS: atom_id res chain seq x y z
N MET A 1 -19.91 2.66 16.69
CA MET A 1 -20.33 1.57 17.62
C MET A 1 -19.16 0.90 18.35
N GLU A 2 -18.03 0.56 17.71
CA GLU A 2 -17.00 -0.28 18.34
C GLU A 2 -16.45 0.20 19.70
N ASN A 3 -16.14 1.49 19.82
CA ASN A 3 -15.52 2.01 21.05
C ASN A 3 -16.44 1.85 22.27
N PHE A 4 -17.76 1.77 22.09
CA PHE A 4 -18.72 1.44 23.13
C PHE A 4 -18.61 -0.02 23.60
N LYS A 5 -18.30 -0.96 22.70
CA LYS A 5 -18.00 -2.36 23.05
C LYS A 5 -16.65 -2.47 23.79
N LYS A 6 -15.60 -1.79 23.28
CA LYS A 6 -14.26 -1.75 23.89
C LYS A 6 -14.33 -1.21 25.33
N TRP A 7 -15.06 -0.11 25.53
CA TRP A 7 -15.23 0.54 26.83
C TRP A 7 -15.98 -0.34 27.84
N ARG A 8 -17.13 -0.91 27.46
CA ARG A 8 -17.94 -1.78 28.35
C ARG A 8 -17.23 -3.06 28.79
N ILE A 9 -16.33 -3.62 27.98
CA ILE A 9 -15.53 -4.80 28.38
C ILE A 9 -14.51 -4.41 29.47
N ILE A 10 -13.86 -3.27 29.33
CA ILE A 10 -12.85 -2.79 30.29
C ILE A 10 -13.52 -2.36 31.60
N GLU A 11 -14.69 -1.73 31.52
CA GLU A 11 -15.56 -1.39 32.65
C GLU A 11 -16.02 -2.65 33.42
N ALA A 12 -16.51 -3.68 32.71
CA ALA A 12 -16.94 -4.95 33.31
C ALA A 12 -15.78 -5.84 33.84
N LEU A 13 -14.53 -5.45 33.60
CA LEU A 13 -13.32 -6.04 34.18
C LEU A 13 -12.73 -5.18 35.31
N GLU A 14 -13.40 -4.07 35.67
CA GLU A 14 -13.01 -3.13 36.74
C GLU A 14 -11.55 -2.64 36.67
N LEU A 15 -11.00 -2.58 35.46
CA LEU A 15 -9.62 -2.18 35.18
C LEU A 15 -9.35 -0.74 35.59
N ASP A 16 -8.33 -0.52 36.43
CA ASP A 16 -7.87 0.84 36.74
C ASP A 16 -7.32 1.54 35.48
N LYS A 17 -7.80 2.76 35.27
CA LYS A 17 -7.37 3.72 34.24
C LYS A 17 -5.87 4.02 34.29
N TYR A 18 -5.14 3.68 35.35
CA TYR A 18 -3.68 3.69 35.33
C TYR A 18 -3.10 2.75 34.25
N TYR A 19 -3.66 1.54 34.08
CA TYR A 19 -3.05 0.45 33.33
C TYR A 19 -3.41 0.37 31.84
N TYR A 20 -4.39 1.15 31.35
CA TYR A 20 -4.82 1.12 29.95
C TYR A 20 -5.06 2.51 29.32
N ARG A 21 -5.00 2.59 27.99
CA ARG A 21 -5.42 3.75 27.19
C ARG A 21 -6.21 3.26 25.97
N ILE A 22 -7.39 3.82 25.72
CA ILE A 22 -8.20 3.51 24.54
C ILE A 22 -7.82 4.47 23.41
N GLY A 23 -7.24 3.96 22.32
CA GLY A 23 -7.10 4.66 21.06
C GLY A 23 -8.30 4.39 20.14
N GLN A 24 -8.30 5.01 18.95
CA GLN A 24 -9.40 4.85 17.97
C GLN A 24 -9.62 3.37 17.58
N SER A 25 -8.57 2.70 17.11
CA SER A 25 -8.64 1.29 16.69
C SER A 25 -8.22 0.31 17.80
N LYS A 26 -7.12 0.61 18.52
CA LYS A 26 -6.45 -0.29 19.47
C LYS A 26 -6.60 0.18 20.93
N VAL A 27 -6.59 -0.76 21.88
CA VAL A 27 -6.41 -0.49 23.30
C VAL A 27 -4.97 -0.82 23.68
N PHE A 28 -4.31 0.10 24.36
CA PHE A 28 -2.92 -0.03 24.80
C PHE A 28 -2.90 -0.32 26.29
N PHE A 29 -2.13 -1.33 26.71
CA PHE A 29 -1.96 -1.72 28.10
C PHE A 29 -0.53 -1.43 28.57
N ARG A 30 -0.35 -1.18 29.87
CA ARG A 30 0.99 -1.21 30.50
C ARG A 30 1.55 -2.64 30.49
N ALA A 31 2.87 -2.75 30.58
CA ALA A 31 3.56 -4.03 30.73
C ALA A 31 2.99 -4.84 31.91
N GLY A 32 2.95 -6.18 31.77
CA GLY A 32 2.36 -7.11 32.73
C GLY A 32 0.83 -7.20 32.70
N MET A 33 0.11 -6.09 32.48
CA MET A 33 -1.36 -6.05 32.55
C MET A 33 -2.03 -7.01 31.54
N LEU A 34 -1.54 -7.07 30.30
CA LEU A 34 -2.09 -7.97 29.29
C LEU A 34 -1.90 -9.44 29.69
N ALA A 35 -0.70 -9.83 30.12
CA ALA A 35 -0.41 -11.20 30.56
C ALA A 35 -1.30 -11.64 31.74
N HIS A 36 -1.54 -10.74 32.71
CA HIS A 36 -2.47 -11.01 33.82
C HIS A 36 -3.91 -11.25 33.33
N LEU A 37 -4.39 -10.48 32.33
CA LEU A 37 -5.70 -10.70 31.73
C LEU A 37 -5.77 -12.02 30.94
N GLU A 38 -4.66 -12.47 30.33
CA GLU A 38 -4.59 -13.78 29.68
C GLU A 38 -4.60 -14.93 30.68
N GLU A 39 -3.92 -14.80 31.84
CA GLU A 39 -4.05 -15.78 32.92
C GLU A 39 -5.47 -15.86 33.49
N GLU A 40 -6.13 -14.71 33.75
CA GLU A 40 -7.52 -14.69 34.21
C GLU A 40 -8.43 -15.34 33.16
N ARG A 41 -8.29 -14.96 31.89
CA ARG A 41 -9.01 -15.58 30.75
C ARG A 41 -8.83 -17.10 30.78
N ASP A 42 -7.60 -17.60 30.87
CA ASP A 42 -7.33 -19.03 30.78
C ASP A 42 -7.83 -19.78 32.02
N ARG A 43 -7.76 -19.16 33.21
CA ARG A 43 -8.37 -19.69 34.44
C ARG A 43 -9.90 -19.76 34.34
N LYS A 44 -10.59 -18.79 33.71
CA LYS A 44 -12.04 -18.87 33.45
C LYS A 44 -12.39 -19.87 32.33
N LEU A 45 -11.60 -19.92 31.25
CA LEU A 45 -11.85 -20.81 30.11
C LEU A 45 -11.52 -22.27 30.40
N CYS A 46 -10.64 -22.57 31.36
CA CYS A 46 -10.17 -23.93 31.67
C CYS A 46 -11.32 -24.95 31.79
N GLY A 47 -12.37 -24.63 32.57
CA GLY A 47 -13.53 -25.52 32.73
C GLY A 47 -14.34 -25.74 31.45
N LEU A 48 -14.49 -24.69 30.62
CA LEU A 48 -15.17 -24.77 29.32
C LEU A 48 -14.35 -25.60 28.32
N ILE A 49 -13.03 -25.41 28.28
CA ILE A 49 -12.09 -26.17 27.44
C ILE A 49 -12.07 -27.64 27.85
N ILE A 50 -12.02 -27.96 29.15
CA ILE A 50 -12.11 -29.34 29.65
C ILE A 50 -13.45 -29.98 29.25
N SER A 51 -14.57 -29.25 29.40
CA SER A 51 -15.89 -29.72 28.97
C SER A 51 -15.92 -30.01 27.46
N PHE A 52 -15.49 -29.07 26.62
CA PHE A 52 -15.41 -29.24 25.17
C PHE A 52 -14.53 -30.42 24.77
N GLN A 53 -13.31 -30.50 25.30
CA GLN A 53 -12.40 -31.62 25.02
C GLN A 53 -12.98 -32.97 25.47
N SER A 54 -13.73 -33.01 26.59
CA SER A 54 -14.39 -34.25 27.05
C SER A 54 -15.46 -34.70 26.05
N GLN A 55 -16.22 -33.78 25.47
CA GLN A 55 -17.22 -34.06 24.43
C GLN A 55 -16.57 -34.54 23.14
N CYS A 56 -15.46 -33.91 22.71
CA CYS A 56 -14.67 -34.37 21.56
C CYS A 56 -14.12 -35.78 21.76
N ARG A 57 -13.49 -36.05 22.92
CA ARG A 57 -12.98 -37.39 23.28
C ARG A 57 -14.11 -38.42 23.30
N ALA A 58 -15.27 -38.09 23.88
CA ALA A 58 -16.44 -38.97 23.92
C ALA A 58 -17.05 -39.21 22.52
N TYR A 59 -17.08 -38.21 21.63
CA TYR A 59 -17.52 -38.37 20.25
C TYR A 59 -16.60 -39.33 19.47
N LEU A 60 -15.28 -39.13 19.55
CA LEU A 60 -14.30 -40.03 18.93
C LEU A 60 -14.38 -41.44 19.50
N ALA A 61 -14.46 -41.59 20.83
CA ALA A 61 -14.61 -42.88 21.49
C ALA A 61 -15.89 -43.61 21.05
N ARG A 62 -17.03 -42.91 20.92
CA ARG A 62 -18.29 -43.50 20.42
C ARG A 62 -18.17 -43.95 18.97
N ARG A 63 -17.53 -43.19 18.08
CA ARG A 63 -17.28 -43.62 16.68
C ARG A 63 -16.35 -44.84 16.61
N LEU A 64 -15.28 -44.87 17.41
CA LEU A 64 -14.36 -46.02 17.49
C LEU A 64 -15.04 -47.26 18.08
N TYR A 65 -15.90 -47.09 19.09
CA TYR A 65 -16.70 -48.17 19.66
C TYR A 65 -17.67 -48.75 18.63
N GLN A 66 -18.41 -47.91 17.89
CA GLN A 66 -19.29 -48.37 16.81
C GLN A 66 -18.53 -49.17 15.74
N LYS A 67 -17.33 -48.71 15.33
CA LYS A 67 -16.47 -49.47 14.41
C LYS A 67 -16.09 -50.85 14.98
N ARG A 68 -15.76 -50.95 16.28
CA ARG A 68 -15.46 -52.23 16.95
C ARG A 68 -16.69 -53.15 17.09
N VAL A 69 -17.88 -52.60 17.34
CA VAL A 69 -19.14 -53.36 17.37
C VAL A 69 -19.48 -53.91 15.97
N GLN A 70 -19.35 -53.09 14.93
CA GLN A 70 -19.50 -53.52 13.54
C GLN A 70 -18.51 -54.64 13.19
N GLN A 71 -17.24 -54.51 13.57
CA GLN A 71 -16.22 -55.56 13.39
C GLN A 71 -16.56 -56.85 14.14
N SER A 72 -17.00 -56.78 15.40
CA SER A 72 -17.42 -57.96 16.19
C SER A 72 -18.64 -58.66 15.58
N ASN A 73 -19.59 -57.91 15.04
CA ASN A 73 -20.74 -58.47 14.32
C ASN A 73 -20.31 -59.10 12.99
N ALA A 74 -19.46 -58.43 12.22
CA ALA A 74 -18.92 -58.96 10.98
C ALA A 74 -18.13 -60.26 11.20
N ILE A 75 -17.28 -60.36 12.23
CA ILE A 75 -16.55 -61.59 12.58
C ILE A 75 -17.54 -62.75 12.85
N ARG A 76 -18.58 -62.52 13.65
CA ARG A 76 -19.60 -63.54 13.96
C ARG A 76 -20.40 -63.98 12.72
N ILE A 77 -20.71 -63.04 11.83
CA ILE A 77 -21.37 -63.33 10.54
C ILE A 77 -20.43 -64.12 9.62
N LEU A 78 -19.16 -63.75 9.50
CA LEU A 78 -18.15 -64.45 8.70
C LEU A 78 -17.92 -65.88 9.21
N GLN A 79 -17.80 -66.08 10.53
CA GLN A 79 -17.68 -67.41 11.14
C GLN A 79 -18.91 -68.29 10.84
N ARG A 80 -20.12 -67.76 11.05
CA ARG A 80 -21.38 -68.46 10.72
C ARG A 80 -21.47 -68.79 9.23
N ASN A 81 -21.13 -67.86 8.35
CA ASN A 81 -21.21 -68.02 6.91
C ASN A 81 -20.15 -69.00 6.39
N GLY A 82 -18.95 -69.04 6.98
CA GLY A 82 -17.94 -70.07 6.70
C GLY A 82 -18.43 -71.47 7.06
N LEU A 83 -19.00 -71.65 8.26
CA LEU A 83 -19.59 -72.92 8.68
C LEU A 83 -20.80 -73.33 7.82
N ALA A 84 -21.60 -72.37 7.34
CA ALA A 84 -22.68 -72.64 6.39
C ALA A 84 -22.13 -73.04 5.01
N TRP A 85 -21.12 -72.32 4.49
CA TRP A 85 -20.47 -72.61 3.21
C TRP A 85 -19.86 -74.01 3.17
N LEU A 86 -19.21 -74.47 4.26
CA LEU A 86 -18.67 -75.82 4.36
C LEU A 86 -19.73 -76.92 4.19
N LYS A 87 -21.00 -76.65 4.53
CA LYS A 87 -22.15 -77.55 4.26
C LYS A 87 -22.73 -77.34 2.86
N LEU A 88 -22.78 -76.09 2.39
CA LEU A 88 -23.49 -75.67 1.18
C LEU A 88 -22.71 -75.96 -0.12
N ARG A 89 -21.38 -75.87 -0.10
CA ARG A 89 -20.50 -76.01 -1.28
C ARG A 89 -20.64 -77.37 -1.98
N ASP A 90 -21.02 -78.41 -1.23
CA ASP A 90 -21.15 -79.79 -1.71
C ASP A 90 -22.61 -80.20 -1.98
N TRP A 91 -23.57 -79.30 -1.73
CA TRP A 91 -24.99 -79.52 -2.00
C TRP A 91 -25.33 -79.24 -3.47
N GLN A 92 -25.89 -80.24 -4.16
CA GLN A 92 -26.09 -80.19 -5.62
C GLN A 92 -27.08 -79.08 -6.06
N TRP A 93 -28.13 -78.81 -5.29
CA TRP A 93 -29.07 -77.73 -5.58
C TRP A 93 -28.42 -76.34 -5.55
N TRP A 94 -27.47 -76.12 -4.63
CA TRP A 94 -26.70 -74.88 -4.60
C TRP A 94 -25.76 -74.77 -5.80
N ARG A 95 -25.07 -75.86 -6.16
CA ARG A 95 -24.20 -75.93 -7.36
C ARG A 95 -24.98 -75.67 -8.67
N LEU A 96 -26.25 -76.07 -8.73
CA LEU A 96 -27.17 -75.72 -9.82
C LEU A 96 -27.52 -74.22 -9.79
N TYR A 97 -27.97 -73.70 -8.64
CA TYR A 97 -28.32 -72.28 -8.47
C TYR A 97 -27.18 -71.34 -8.86
N THR A 98 -25.93 -71.63 -8.45
CA THR A 98 -24.78 -70.79 -8.80
C THR A 98 -24.41 -70.82 -10.29
N LYS A 99 -24.76 -71.87 -11.02
CA LYS A 99 -24.58 -71.93 -12.48
C LYS A 99 -25.70 -71.23 -13.24
N VAL A 100 -26.95 -71.32 -12.75
CA VAL A 100 -28.13 -70.78 -13.42
C VAL A 100 -28.31 -69.28 -13.14
N LYS A 101 -28.07 -68.82 -11.91
CA LYS A 101 -28.30 -67.40 -11.53
C LYS A 101 -27.61 -66.38 -12.45
N PRO A 102 -26.33 -66.53 -12.86
CA PRO A 102 -25.68 -65.55 -13.74
C PRO A 102 -26.29 -65.46 -15.15
N LEU A 103 -27.06 -66.48 -15.56
CA LEU A 103 -27.79 -66.48 -16.84
C LEU A 103 -29.12 -65.69 -16.75
N LEU A 104 -29.56 -65.33 -15.54
CA LEU A 104 -30.78 -64.54 -15.29
C LEU A 104 -30.45 -63.04 -15.32
N GLN A 105 -30.37 -62.50 -16.55
CA GLN A 105 -29.94 -61.13 -16.89
C GLN A 105 -30.51 -60.02 -15.99
N VAL A 106 -31.79 -60.14 -15.59
CA VAL A 106 -32.51 -59.14 -14.81
C VAL A 106 -31.91 -58.90 -13.41
N THR A 107 -31.32 -59.94 -12.79
CA THR A 107 -31.09 -59.99 -11.33
C THR A 107 -30.00 -59.06 -10.75
N ASN A 108 -29.40 -58.18 -11.56
CA ASN A 108 -28.38 -57.23 -11.11
C ASN A 108 -28.34 -55.91 -11.91
N GLN A 109 -29.22 -55.71 -12.91
CA GLN A 109 -29.17 -54.53 -13.78
C GLN A 109 -29.83 -53.30 -13.13
N GLU A 110 -30.95 -53.48 -12.44
CA GLU A 110 -31.69 -52.37 -11.80
C GLU A 110 -30.86 -51.64 -10.73
N GLU A 111 -30.13 -52.37 -9.88
CA GLU A 111 -29.21 -51.75 -8.90
C GLU A 111 -28.03 -51.02 -9.55
N ALA A 112 -27.55 -51.49 -10.70
CA ALA A 112 -26.45 -50.86 -11.42
C ALA A 112 -26.92 -49.57 -12.11
N ILE A 113 -28.11 -49.59 -12.72
CA ILE A 113 -28.77 -48.41 -13.31
C ILE A 113 -29.01 -47.37 -12.21
N ARG A 114 -29.65 -47.75 -11.09
CA ARG A 114 -29.98 -46.79 -10.01
C ARG A 114 -28.74 -46.12 -9.42
N LYS A 115 -27.63 -46.85 -9.24
CA LYS A 115 -26.33 -46.25 -8.81
C LYS A 115 -25.78 -45.28 -9.84
N ARG A 116 -25.90 -45.57 -11.15
CA ARG A 116 -25.47 -44.66 -12.21
C ARG A 116 -26.36 -43.43 -12.32
N ASP A 117 -27.67 -43.53 -12.06
CA ASP A 117 -28.56 -42.37 -11.97
C ASP A 117 -28.26 -41.51 -10.72
N GLU A 118 -27.99 -42.13 -9.57
CA GLU A 118 -27.51 -41.46 -8.35
C GLU A 118 -26.19 -40.70 -8.62
N GLU A 119 -25.21 -41.35 -9.26
CA GLU A 119 -23.92 -40.75 -9.66
C GLU A 119 -24.10 -39.60 -10.68
N LEU A 120 -24.91 -39.80 -11.73
CA LEU A 120 -25.17 -38.80 -12.78
C LEU A 120 -25.85 -37.54 -12.24
N ASN A 121 -26.78 -37.69 -11.29
CA ASN A 121 -27.47 -36.53 -10.71
C ASN A 121 -26.51 -35.71 -9.82
N VAL A 122 -25.69 -36.35 -8.99
CA VAL A 122 -24.65 -35.66 -8.20
C VAL A 122 -23.63 -34.94 -9.10
N LEU A 123 -23.29 -35.50 -10.26
CA LEU A 123 -22.42 -34.86 -11.24
C LEU A 123 -23.09 -33.67 -11.94
N ARG A 124 -24.39 -33.77 -12.29
CA ARG A 124 -25.18 -32.66 -12.87
C ARG A 124 -25.30 -31.49 -11.89
N ASP A 125 -25.63 -31.75 -10.63
CA ASP A 125 -25.80 -30.70 -9.61
C ASP A 125 -24.47 -29.96 -9.35
N ARG A 126 -23.34 -30.68 -9.38
CA ARG A 126 -22.00 -30.07 -9.30
C ARG A 126 -21.69 -29.22 -10.53
N LEU A 127 -21.92 -29.74 -11.74
CA LEU A 127 -21.70 -29.01 -12.98
C LEU A 127 -22.50 -27.70 -13.00
N ALA A 128 -23.79 -27.76 -12.69
CA ALA A 128 -24.70 -26.60 -12.68
C ALA A 128 -24.41 -25.57 -11.56
N ASN A 129 -23.61 -25.91 -10.55
CA ASN A 129 -23.11 -24.95 -9.57
C ASN A 129 -21.77 -24.36 -10.03
N ASN A 130 -20.84 -25.20 -10.49
CA ASN A 130 -19.56 -24.75 -11.06
C ASN A 130 -19.76 -23.78 -12.24
N GLU A 131 -20.77 -24.01 -13.09
CA GLU A 131 -21.14 -23.12 -14.21
C GLU A 131 -21.61 -21.73 -13.74
N LYS A 132 -22.32 -21.64 -12.60
CA LYS A 132 -22.73 -20.36 -12.00
C LYS A 132 -21.55 -19.63 -11.38
N GLU A 133 -20.72 -20.34 -10.62
CA GLU A 133 -19.50 -19.78 -10.03
C GLU A 133 -18.57 -19.24 -11.12
N MET A 134 -18.41 -19.97 -12.23
CA MET A 134 -17.72 -19.51 -13.45
C MET A 134 -18.31 -18.20 -13.99
N LEU A 135 -19.64 -18.12 -14.13
CA LEU A 135 -20.32 -16.94 -14.68
C LEU A 135 -20.17 -15.71 -13.76
N GLU A 136 -20.30 -15.90 -12.45
CA GLU A 136 -20.13 -14.84 -11.45
C GLU A 136 -18.68 -14.32 -11.42
N ILE A 137 -17.69 -15.21 -11.49
CA ILE A 137 -16.27 -14.85 -11.59
C ILE A 137 -15.97 -14.12 -12.92
N GLN A 138 -16.55 -14.57 -14.04
CA GLN A 138 -16.36 -13.95 -15.36
C GLN A 138 -16.95 -12.52 -15.38
N LEU A 139 -18.12 -12.31 -14.79
CA LEU A 139 -18.75 -10.98 -14.65
C LEU A 139 -17.92 -10.04 -13.76
N LEU A 140 -17.38 -10.55 -12.65
CA LEU A 140 -16.50 -9.79 -11.77
C LEU A 140 -15.19 -9.40 -12.48
N LEU A 141 -14.58 -10.34 -13.21
CA LEU A 141 -13.35 -10.11 -13.97
C LEU A 141 -13.54 -8.99 -15.00
N ASN A 142 -14.57 -9.10 -15.85
CA ASN A 142 -14.87 -8.09 -16.87
C ASN A 142 -15.03 -6.70 -16.25
N ARG A 143 -15.78 -6.60 -15.14
CA ARG A 143 -15.96 -5.34 -14.41
C ARG A 143 -14.64 -4.78 -13.88
N THR A 144 -13.76 -5.61 -13.31
CA THR A 144 -12.44 -5.14 -12.84
C THR A 144 -11.51 -4.75 -13.98
N GLU A 145 -11.67 -5.33 -15.17
CA GLU A 145 -10.94 -4.93 -16.39
C GLU A 145 -11.44 -3.55 -16.90
N GLU A 146 -12.75 -3.30 -16.90
CA GLU A 146 -13.35 -1.99 -17.21
C GLU A 146 -12.91 -0.90 -16.23
N GLU A 147 -12.97 -1.17 -14.92
CA GLU A 147 -12.54 -0.25 -13.87
C GLU A 147 -11.03 0.06 -13.99
N LYS A 148 -10.20 -0.95 -14.28
CA LYS A 148 -8.76 -0.81 -14.58
C LYS A 148 -8.50 0.06 -15.82
N ILE A 149 -9.21 -0.17 -16.92
CA ILE A 149 -9.05 0.62 -18.16
C ILE A 149 -9.46 2.08 -17.91
N SER A 150 -10.53 2.32 -17.15
CA SER A 150 -10.97 3.67 -16.79
C SER A 150 -9.93 4.41 -15.94
N LEU A 151 -9.38 3.76 -14.91
CA LEU A 151 -8.31 4.32 -14.08
C LEU A 151 -7.02 4.57 -14.87
N GLN A 152 -6.66 3.69 -15.81
CA GLN A 152 -5.49 3.88 -16.67
C GLN A 152 -5.66 5.07 -17.63
N ALA A 153 -6.87 5.32 -18.13
CA ALA A 153 -7.18 6.51 -18.92
C ALA A 153 -7.14 7.81 -18.08
N GLN A 154 -7.66 7.78 -16.85
CA GLN A 154 -7.58 8.91 -15.91
C GLN A 154 -6.12 9.25 -15.57
N LEU A 155 -5.30 8.24 -15.28
CA LEU A 155 -3.87 8.41 -14.98
C LEU A 155 -3.08 9.04 -16.14
N GLN A 156 -3.45 8.73 -17.40
CA GLN A 156 -2.83 9.38 -18.56
C GLN A 156 -3.19 10.87 -18.60
N VAL A 157 -4.46 11.23 -18.41
CA VAL A 157 -4.90 12.64 -18.38
C VAL A 157 -4.23 13.41 -17.24
N GLU A 158 -4.18 12.86 -16.02
CA GLU A 158 -3.47 13.50 -14.90
C GLU A 158 -1.95 13.62 -15.15
N SER A 159 -1.35 12.69 -15.90
CA SER A 159 0.06 12.78 -16.31
C SER A 159 0.30 13.88 -17.34
N ASP A 160 -0.62 14.06 -18.30
CA ASP A 160 -0.52 15.08 -19.35
C ASP A 160 -0.81 16.48 -18.77
N ASP A 161 -1.83 16.61 -17.91
CA ASP A 161 -2.13 17.83 -17.14
C ASP A 161 -0.95 18.22 -16.23
N ARG A 162 -0.32 17.23 -15.57
CA ARG A 162 0.89 17.45 -14.77
C ARG A 162 2.04 17.98 -15.64
N ALA A 163 2.27 17.39 -16.82
CA ALA A 163 3.35 17.82 -17.70
C ALA A 163 3.18 19.28 -18.13
N GLY A 164 1.96 19.68 -18.54
CA GLY A 164 1.67 21.08 -18.88
C GLY A 164 1.81 22.04 -17.69
N ALA A 165 1.49 21.60 -16.47
CA ALA A 165 1.72 22.40 -15.26
C ALA A 165 3.22 22.53 -14.90
N GLU A 166 4.03 21.52 -15.21
CA GLU A 166 5.49 21.51 -15.00
C GLU A 166 6.20 22.40 -16.03
N GLU A 167 5.76 22.40 -17.30
CA GLU A 167 6.20 23.36 -18.33
C GLU A 167 5.88 24.82 -17.95
N LEU A 168 4.64 25.10 -17.51
CA LEU A 168 4.23 26.43 -17.05
C LEU A 168 5.06 26.90 -15.83
N ALA A 169 5.38 25.98 -14.91
CA ALA A 169 6.21 26.29 -13.75
C ALA A 169 7.63 26.69 -14.14
N ASP A 170 8.26 26.00 -15.11
CA ASP A 170 9.58 26.39 -15.61
C ASP A 170 9.54 27.66 -16.47
N GLU A 171 8.47 27.95 -17.23
CA GLU A 171 8.28 29.27 -17.87
C GLU A 171 8.22 30.41 -16.85
N LEU A 172 7.40 30.25 -15.80
CA LEU A 172 7.27 31.25 -14.73
C LEU A 172 8.58 31.48 -13.98
N LYS A 173 9.35 30.41 -13.72
CA LYS A 173 10.67 30.45 -13.10
C LYS A 173 11.72 31.14 -13.99
N GLN A 174 11.75 30.84 -15.29
CA GLN A 174 12.59 31.58 -16.25
C GLN A 174 12.20 33.06 -16.33
N ARG A 175 10.91 33.38 -16.18
CA ARG A 175 10.43 34.77 -16.14
C ARG A 175 10.79 35.47 -14.83
N ASN A 176 10.77 34.76 -13.71
CA ASN A 176 11.18 35.27 -12.41
C ASN A 176 12.66 35.65 -12.40
N ILE A 177 13.55 34.79 -12.91
CA ILE A 177 14.99 35.08 -13.05
C ILE A 177 15.21 36.38 -13.86
N LYS A 178 14.50 36.54 -14.99
CA LYS A 178 14.57 37.77 -15.81
C LYS A 178 14.05 39.02 -15.09
N PHE A 179 13.15 38.87 -14.11
CA PHE A 179 12.71 39.99 -13.26
C PHE A 179 13.71 40.27 -12.12
N GLU A 180 14.32 39.24 -11.54
CA GLU A 180 15.41 39.37 -10.56
C GLU A 180 16.62 40.09 -11.18
N ASP A 181 17.02 39.73 -12.40
CA ASP A 181 18.06 40.43 -13.18
C ASP A 181 17.76 41.93 -13.33
N VAL A 182 16.52 42.29 -13.72
CA VAL A 182 16.09 43.68 -13.90
C VAL A 182 16.01 44.43 -12.56
N VAL A 183 15.58 43.78 -11.48
CA VAL A 183 15.59 44.37 -10.13
C VAL A 183 17.02 44.64 -9.67
N ASN A 184 17.96 43.73 -9.93
CA ASN A 184 19.37 43.90 -9.63
C ASN A 184 19.99 45.06 -10.43
N GLU A 185 19.72 45.17 -11.73
CA GLU A 185 20.19 46.31 -12.56
C GLU A 185 19.64 47.64 -12.04
N LEU A 186 18.34 47.71 -11.74
CA LEU A 186 17.70 48.92 -11.21
C LEU A 186 18.20 49.30 -9.81
N THR A 187 18.55 48.30 -8.97
CA THR A 187 19.11 48.53 -7.63
C THR A 187 20.51 49.11 -7.71
N LEU A 188 21.41 48.51 -8.50
CA LEU A 188 22.77 49.04 -8.75
C LEU A 188 22.70 50.47 -9.31
N ARG A 189 21.78 50.73 -10.23
CA ARG A 189 21.58 52.06 -10.83
C ARG A 189 21.00 53.08 -9.84
N LEU A 190 20.26 52.65 -8.83
CA LEU A 190 19.83 53.50 -7.73
C LEU A 190 21.01 53.85 -6.81
N GLU A 191 21.85 52.87 -6.48
CA GLU A 191 23.08 53.08 -5.69
C GLU A 191 24.05 54.06 -6.38
N GLU A 192 24.24 53.97 -7.70
CA GLU A 192 25.00 54.95 -8.48
C GLU A 192 24.45 56.38 -8.36
N VAL A 193 23.13 56.53 -8.38
CA VAL A 193 22.44 57.82 -8.27
C VAL A 193 22.52 58.38 -6.85
N ASP A 194 22.34 57.54 -5.82
CA ASP A 194 22.49 57.94 -4.41
C ASP A 194 23.95 58.33 -4.08
N GLU A 195 24.94 57.61 -4.63
CA GLU A 195 26.34 58.02 -4.55
C GLU A 195 26.58 59.38 -5.22
N ALA A 196 26.04 59.59 -6.43
CA ALA A 196 26.17 60.86 -7.14
C ALA A 196 25.49 62.02 -6.40
N GLN A 197 24.29 61.79 -5.88
CA GLN A 197 23.56 62.75 -5.03
C GLN A 197 24.34 63.06 -3.75
N SER A 198 24.89 62.06 -3.06
CA SER A 198 25.72 62.25 -1.86
C SER A 198 26.97 63.10 -2.15
N LYS A 199 27.67 62.85 -3.28
CA LYS A 199 28.82 63.63 -3.74
C LYS A 199 28.44 65.09 -4.02
N ILE A 200 27.31 65.33 -4.68
CA ILE A 200 26.77 66.68 -4.92
C ILE A 200 26.40 67.37 -3.60
N LEU A 201 25.75 66.67 -2.67
CA LEU A 201 25.32 67.23 -1.38
C LEU A 201 26.52 67.58 -0.48
N GLN A 202 27.61 66.80 -0.53
CA GLN A 202 28.89 67.14 0.09
C GLN A 202 29.58 68.34 -0.60
N SER A 203 29.50 68.43 -1.93
CA SER A 203 30.03 69.57 -2.68
C SER A 203 29.30 70.86 -2.34
N ASN A 204 27.96 70.83 -2.28
CA ASN A 204 27.15 72.00 -1.92
C ASN A 204 27.45 72.46 -0.50
N LYS A 205 27.59 71.55 0.48
CA LYS A 205 27.99 71.93 1.85
C LYS A 205 29.33 72.69 1.89
N LYS A 206 30.34 72.22 1.15
CA LYS A 206 31.64 72.91 1.04
C LYS A 206 31.51 74.27 0.35
N LEU A 207 30.64 74.38 -0.65
CA LEU A 207 30.35 75.68 -1.30
C LEU A 207 29.66 76.63 -0.32
N ASP A 208 28.63 76.19 0.40
CA ASP A 208 27.93 76.95 1.45
C ASP A 208 28.87 77.40 2.58
N GLU A 209 29.85 76.56 2.95
CA GLU A 209 30.94 76.89 3.89
C GLU A 209 31.84 78.00 3.31
N THR A 210 32.35 77.84 2.08
CA THR A 210 33.19 78.88 1.44
C THR A 210 32.46 80.19 1.15
N VAL A 211 31.14 80.15 0.90
CA VAL A 211 30.32 81.36 0.73
C VAL A 211 30.25 82.12 2.05
N LYS A 212 30.00 81.44 3.18
CA LYS A 212 29.97 82.08 4.52
C LYS A 212 31.33 82.63 4.93
N ASP A 213 32.42 81.92 4.63
CA ASP A 213 33.77 82.41 4.89
C ASP A 213 34.07 83.69 4.09
N LEU A 214 33.58 83.78 2.84
CA LEU A 214 33.72 84.96 1.99
C LEU A 214 32.77 86.10 2.42
N GLU A 215 31.55 85.81 2.86
CA GLU A 215 30.61 86.77 3.45
C GLU A 215 31.22 87.40 4.72
N SER A 216 31.77 86.58 5.63
CA SER A 216 32.45 87.06 6.84
C SER A 216 33.69 87.91 6.52
N GLN A 217 34.50 87.50 5.52
CA GLN A 217 35.64 88.31 5.07
C GLN A 217 35.22 89.64 4.45
N LEU A 218 34.08 89.67 3.74
CA LEU A 218 33.51 90.89 3.18
C LEU A 218 32.99 91.83 4.27
N GLU A 219 32.29 91.32 5.29
CA GLU A 219 31.88 92.11 6.46
C GLU A 219 33.09 92.69 7.22
N ASP A 220 34.15 91.91 7.43
CA ASP A 220 35.37 92.37 8.09
C ASP A 220 36.05 93.50 7.30
N GLU A 221 36.23 93.34 5.98
CA GLU A 221 36.78 94.35 5.07
C GLU A 221 35.87 95.59 4.94
N GLU A 222 34.55 95.44 4.92
CA GLU A 222 33.64 96.59 4.99
C GLU A 222 33.76 97.31 6.34
N SER A 223 33.93 96.59 7.45
CA SER A 223 34.18 97.21 8.76
C SER A 223 35.52 97.96 8.78
N ALA A 224 36.57 97.41 8.17
CA ALA A 224 37.88 98.02 8.04
C ALA A 224 37.82 99.29 7.16
N ARG A 225 37.12 99.21 6.04
CA ARG A 225 36.85 100.34 5.14
C ARG A 225 36.03 101.44 5.81
N GLN A 226 35.04 101.09 6.63
CA GLN A 226 34.27 102.06 7.42
C GLN A 226 35.16 102.77 8.45
N LYS A 227 36.00 102.03 9.19
CA LYS A 227 37.00 102.60 10.13
C LYS A 227 37.95 103.56 9.39
N LEU A 228 38.53 103.14 8.26
CA LEU A 228 39.43 103.96 7.44
C LEU A 228 38.75 105.21 6.86
N MET A 229 37.47 105.14 6.48
CA MET A 229 36.67 106.31 6.08
C MET A 229 36.45 107.30 7.23
N LEU A 230 36.25 106.79 8.44
CA LEU A 230 36.05 107.58 9.65
C LEU A 230 37.36 108.26 10.09
N ASP A 231 38.48 107.53 10.06
CA ASP A 231 39.82 108.08 10.31
C ASP A 231 40.25 109.08 9.24
N LYS A 232 39.96 108.82 7.96
CA LYS A 232 40.13 109.80 6.88
C LYS A 232 39.36 111.09 7.20
N LYS A 233 38.08 111.01 7.57
CA LYS A 233 37.26 112.19 7.93
C LYS A 233 37.82 112.92 9.15
N ASN A 234 38.33 112.19 10.15
CA ASN A 234 39.00 112.76 11.32
C ASN A 234 40.31 113.49 10.95
N LEU A 235 41.06 112.98 9.98
CA LEU A 235 42.25 113.62 9.44
C LEU A 235 41.92 114.84 8.56
N GLU A 236 40.87 114.78 7.74
CA GLU A 236 40.37 115.92 6.95
C GLU A 236 39.86 117.05 7.85
N ASN A 237 39.20 116.74 8.97
CA ASN A 237 38.80 117.73 9.97
C ASN A 237 40.02 118.36 10.66
N LYS A 238 41.01 117.57 11.09
CA LYS A 238 42.28 118.10 11.63
C LYS A 238 43.05 118.94 10.61
N LEU A 239 43.00 118.58 9.32
CA LEU A 239 43.60 119.37 8.24
C LEU A 239 42.91 120.74 8.14
N LYS A 240 41.58 120.81 8.24
CA LYS A 240 40.83 122.08 8.30
C LYS A 240 41.18 122.91 9.53
N GLU A 241 41.20 122.31 10.73
CA GLU A 241 41.64 123.01 11.95
C GLU A 241 43.05 123.61 11.81
N LEU A 242 43.95 122.89 11.15
CA LEU A 242 45.31 123.38 10.86
C LEU A 242 45.35 124.45 9.77
N GLN A 243 44.49 124.38 8.75
CA GLN A 243 44.33 125.42 7.72
C GLN A 243 43.72 126.70 8.29
N GLU A 244 42.72 126.61 9.17
CA GLU A 244 42.12 127.74 9.88
C GLU A 244 43.13 128.38 10.84
N ARG A 245 43.91 127.58 11.58
CA ARG A 245 45.04 128.08 12.38
C ARG A 245 46.13 128.72 11.54
N PHE A 246 46.40 128.21 10.34
CA PHE A 246 47.36 128.80 9.41
C PHE A 246 46.87 130.15 8.89
N ALA A 247 45.59 130.27 8.52
CA ALA A 247 44.97 131.53 8.13
C ALA A 247 45.01 132.57 9.27
N LEU A 248 44.69 132.18 10.50
CA LEU A 248 44.81 133.05 11.68
C LEU A 248 46.26 133.50 11.96
N MET A 249 47.26 132.65 11.71
CA MET A 249 48.67 133.02 11.76
C MET A 249 49.07 133.96 10.61
N GLN A 250 48.47 133.81 9.43
CA GLN A 250 48.71 134.67 8.27
C GLN A 250 48.13 136.07 8.49
N ASP A 251 46.88 136.19 8.96
CA ASP A 251 46.25 137.44 9.38
C ASP A 251 47.08 138.18 10.45
N ALA A 252 47.62 137.43 11.43
CA ALA A 252 48.51 138.00 12.45
C ALA A 252 49.83 138.52 11.85
N ASN A 253 50.40 137.81 10.88
CA ASN A 253 51.61 138.22 10.17
C ASN A 253 51.39 139.47 9.30
N GLU A 254 50.25 139.57 8.61
CA GLU A 254 49.90 140.76 7.81
C GLU A 254 49.66 142.00 8.67
N ARG A 255 49.04 141.86 9.86
CA ARG A 255 48.95 142.94 10.86
C ARG A 255 50.34 143.41 11.32
N LEU A 256 51.24 142.49 11.63
CA LEU A 256 52.62 142.83 12.02
C LEU A 256 53.40 143.55 10.90
N GLN A 257 53.15 143.24 9.62
CA GLN A 257 53.75 143.98 8.51
C GLN A 257 53.19 145.41 8.35
N LEU A 258 51.93 145.65 8.69
CA LEU A 258 51.33 146.98 8.70
C LEU A 258 51.85 147.85 9.86
N GLU A 259 51.96 147.28 11.06
CA GLU A 259 52.56 147.98 12.22
C GLU A 259 54.02 148.36 11.95
N LYS A 260 54.82 147.46 11.36
CA LYS A 260 56.22 147.74 10.99
C LYS A 260 56.37 148.99 10.12
N LYS A 261 55.54 149.14 9.07
CA LYS A 261 55.55 150.31 8.17
C LYS A 261 55.12 151.63 8.85
N SER A 262 54.45 151.56 10.01
CA SER A 262 54.11 152.75 10.81
C SER A 262 55.25 153.22 11.71
N VAL A 263 56.17 152.32 12.08
CA VAL A 263 57.31 152.60 12.96
C VAL A 263 58.48 153.22 12.19
N ASP A 264 58.82 152.69 11.01
CA ASP A 264 59.98 153.16 10.21
C ASP A 264 59.91 154.68 9.90
N ASN A 265 58.72 155.24 9.68
CA ASN A 265 58.52 156.66 9.37
C ASN A 265 58.60 157.62 10.58
N LYS A 266 58.72 157.12 11.82
CA LYS A 266 58.80 157.96 13.03
C LYS A 266 60.19 158.02 13.66
N LEU A 267 61.12 157.18 13.19
CA LEU A 267 62.47 157.03 13.76
C LEU A 267 63.47 158.14 13.41
N VAL A 268 63.12 159.09 12.53
CA VAL A 268 64.06 160.12 12.00
C VAL A 268 63.89 161.50 12.67
N GLN A 269 62.83 161.74 13.45
CA GLN A 269 62.49 163.09 13.96
C GLN A 269 62.46 163.23 15.49
N LEU A 270 62.73 162.18 16.26
CA LEU A 270 62.70 162.19 17.74
C LEU A 270 63.93 161.51 18.36
N SER A 271 65.13 161.84 17.84
CA SER A 271 66.41 161.36 18.39
C SER A 271 67.14 162.41 19.25
N ASP A 272 66.65 163.64 19.35
CA ASP A 272 67.36 164.78 19.98
C ASP A 272 66.98 165.05 21.44
N LEU A 273 65.92 164.43 21.98
CA LEU A 273 65.54 164.57 23.39
C LEU A 273 65.61 163.26 24.16
N LEU A 274 66.85 163.04 24.60
CA LEU A 274 67.31 162.21 25.70
C LEU A 274 66.41 162.27 26.96
N GLN A 275 66.43 161.16 27.72
CA GLN A 275 66.24 161.08 29.18
C GLN A 275 64.81 161.13 29.79
N GLU A 276 64.59 160.14 30.68
CA GLU A 276 63.65 160.04 31.82
C GLU A 276 62.41 159.11 31.70
N GLY A 277 62.19 158.31 32.76
CA GLY A 277 61.10 157.32 32.91
C GLY A 277 61.34 156.01 32.12
N GLU A 278 61.96 154.95 32.65
CA GLU A 278 61.93 154.37 34.00
C GLU A 278 60.55 153.93 34.52
N ASP A 279 60.15 152.74 34.05
CA ASP A 279 59.92 151.54 34.88
C ASP A 279 58.55 151.23 35.54
N LYS A 280 58.20 149.92 35.53
CA LYS A 280 57.11 149.17 36.26
C LYS A 280 55.74 148.98 35.55
N ALA A 281 55.06 147.83 35.64
CA ALA A 281 55.48 146.49 36.12
C ALA A 281 54.55 145.32 35.69
N LYS A 282 55.10 144.10 35.89
CA LYS A 282 54.55 142.72 35.94
C LYS A 282 53.35 142.57 36.94
N GLN A 283 52.56 141.48 37.10
CA GLN A 283 52.62 140.05 36.68
C GLN A 283 51.28 139.27 37.01
N GLY A 284 51.19 137.97 36.62
CA GLY A 284 50.28 136.94 37.21
C GLY A 284 49.03 136.59 36.36
N MET A 285 48.71 135.37 35.86
CA MET A 285 49.13 133.95 35.99
C MET A 285 48.32 133.03 36.95
N LYS A 286 47.42 132.20 36.37
CA LYS A 286 46.87 130.87 36.83
C LYS A 286 46.15 130.82 38.21
N TYR A 287 45.14 129.99 38.50
CA TYR A 287 44.48 128.83 37.83
C TYR A 287 42.96 128.82 38.25
N ARG A 288 42.10 127.78 38.27
CA ARG A 288 42.14 126.30 38.10
C ARG A 288 40.77 125.76 37.58
N GLN A 289 40.73 124.50 37.15
CA GLN A 289 39.59 123.73 36.63
C GLN A 289 38.93 122.80 37.69
N LYS A 290 37.59 122.81 37.84
CA LYS A 290 36.67 121.62 37.94
C LYS A 290 35.23 121.99 38.37
N LEU A 291 34.28 121.08 38.04
CA LEU A 291 32.82 121.09 38.34
C LEU A 291 32.04 122.22 37.60
N GLU A 292 30.83 122.02 37.08
CA GLU A 292 30.00 120.81 36.80
C GLU A 292 29.43 120.96 35.36
N ASN A 293 29.18 119.92 34.56
CA ASN A 293 28.46 118.66 34.79
C ASN A 293 26.94 118.80 35.04
N GLN A 294 26.25 119.57 34.20
CA GLN A 294 24.84 119.34 33.85
C GLN A 294 24.44 120.01 32.51
N LEU A 295 23.45 119.42 31.83
CA LEU A 295 22.68 119.99 30.70
C LEU A 295 23.50 120.54 29.51
N SER A 296 24.04 119.77 28.57
CA SER A 296 23.92 118.33 28.25
C SER A 296 22.55 117.79 27.80
N GLU A 297 21.46 118.57 27.82
CA GLU A 297 20.15 118.10 27.37
C GLU A 297 19.35 119.21 26.67
N LEU A 298 19.24 119.14 25.33
CA LEU A 298 17.93 119.04 24.65
C LEU A 298 18.08 118.76 23.13
N THR A 299 19.16 119.20 22.49
CA THR A 299 19.23 119.37 21.02
C THR A 299 19.89 118.23 20.22
N GLU A 300 20.18 117.08 20.82
CA GLU A 300 20.73 115.91 20.10
C GLU A 300 19.91 114.61 20.26
N ARG A 301 18.76 114.67 20.96
CA ARG A 301 17.87 113.50 21.21
C ARG A 301 16.77 113.28 20.16
N TYR A 302 16.69 114.09 19.09
CA TYR A 302 15.56 114.04 18.14
C TYR A 302 15.93 113.47 16.74
N GLU A 303 17.15 113.64 16.25
CA GLU A 303 17.49 113.28 14.86
C GLU A 303 18.02 111.85 14.67
N SER A 304 18.46 111.17 15.74
CA SER A 304 19.00 109.80 15.69
C SER A 304 17.92 108.70 15.76
N GLU A 305 16.86 108.92 16.55
CA GLU A 305 15.75 107.97 16.76
C GLU A 305 15.02 107.61 15.45
N LEU A 306 14.73 108.59 14.59
CA LEU A 306 13.86 108.38 13.43
C LEU A 306 14.46 107.41 12.39
N ARG A 307 15.80 107.43 12.22
CA ARG A 307 16.49 106.65 11.16
C ARG A 307 16.72 105.19 11.55
N LEU A 308 16.93 104.91 12.85
CA LEU A 308 17.09 103.54 13.34
C LEU A 308 15.79 102.73 13.24
N ARG A 309 14.64 103.40 13.42
CA ARG A 309 13.32 102.74 13.43
C ARG A 309 12.89 102.20 12.06
N GLU A 310 13.15 102.94 10.98
CA GLU A 310 12.81 102.50 9.62
C GLU A 310 13.73 101.38 9.10
N PHE A 311 15.00 101.36 9.53
CA PHE A 311 15.93 100.27 9.21
C PHE A 311 15.53 98.98 9.95
N ALA A 312 15.25 99.08 11.26
CA ALA A 312 14.81 97.96 12.08
C ALA A 312 13.47 97.35 11.63
N GLU A 313 12.52 98.14 11.11
CA GLU A 313 11.28 97.62 10.51
C GLU A 313 11.54 96.78 9.25
N LYS A 314 12.47 97.19 8.37
CA LYS A 314 12.82 96.45 7.15
C LYS A 314 13.55 95.15 7.45
N GLU A 315 14.57 95.21 8.30
CA GLU A 315 15.26 94.05 8.88
C GLU A 315 14.27 93.03 9.46
N LYS A 316 13.42 93.47 10.39
CA LYS A 316 12.40 92.64 11.04
C LYS A 316 11.43 92.01 10.05
N LYS A 317 11.09 92.70 8.95
CA LYS A 317 10.18 92.19 7.92
C LYS A 317 10.85 91.13 7.03
N ASN A 318 12.12 91.32 6.68
CA ASN A 318 12.92 90.33 5.95
C ASN A 318 13.16 89.06 6.79
N ILE A 319 13.51 89.23 8.06
CA ILE A 319 13.68 88.12 9.03
C ILE A 319 12.35 87.38 9.22
N ALA A 320 11.22 88.09 9.32
CA ALA A 320 9.90 87.46 9.40
C ALA A 320 9.55 86.64 8.14
N SER A 321 9.87 87.13 6.93
CA SER A 321 9.67 86.33 5.71
C SER A 321 10.62 85.13 5.61
N GLY A 322 11.87 85.27 6.08
CA GLY A 322 12.82 84.17 6.15
C GLY A 322 12.37 83.06 7.12
N ILE A 323 11.85 83.45 8.29
CA ILE A 323 11.25 82.51 9.25
C ILE A 323 10.02 81.80 8.65
N ALA A 324 9.17 82.52 7.90
CA ALA A 324 8.01 81.92 7.23
C ALA A 324 8.42 80.88 6.16
N GLN A 325 9.45 81.18 5.36
CA GLN A 325 9.99 80.22 4.38
C GLN A 325 10.68 79.02 5.06
N GLN A 326 11.43 79.24 6.14
CA GLN A 326 12.03 78.16 6.95
C GLN A 326 10.96 77.26 7.57
N SER A 327 9.85 77.81 8.06
CA SER A 327 8.69 77.03 8.53
C SER A 327 8.11 76.18 7.41
N SER A 328 7.78 76.78 6.26
CA SER A 328 7.22 76.05 5.11
C SER A 328 8.12 74.89 4.66
N MET A 329 9.44 75.10 4.65
CA MET A 329 10.42 74.05 4.34
C MET A 329 10.55 72.96 5.44
N LEU A 330 10.26 73.30 6.70
CA LEU A 330 10.17 72.35 7.81
C LEU A 330 8.87 71.54 7.75
N ASP A 331 7.76 72.16 7.38
CA ASP A 331 6.45 71.53 7.26
C ASP A 331 6.40 70.57 6.06
N GLU A 332 7.00 70.95 4.91
CA GLU A 332 7.21 70.04 3.77
C GLU A 332 8.12 68.85 4.15
N LYS A 333 9.18 69.08 4.93
CA LYS A 333 10.05 67.99 5.40
C LYS A 333 9.37 67.08 6.42
N HIS A 334 8.54 67.60 7.32
CA HIS A 334 7.71 66.77 8.20
C HIS A 334 6.73 65.92 7.40
N SER A 335 6.03 66.52 6.43
CA SER A 335 5.12 65.79 5.52
C SER A 335 5.84 64.69 4.74
N LYS A 336 7.09 64.94 4.30
CA LYS A 336 7.92 63.94 3.61
C LYS A 336 8.39 62.83 4.55
N ILE A 337 8.70 63.14 5.81
CA ILE A 337 9.07 62.17 6.85
C ILE A 337 7.87 61.31 7.24
N GLU A 338 6.69 61.88 7.44
CA GLU A 338 5.46 61.12 7.71
C GLU A 338 5.14 60.16 6.55
N TYR A 339 5.19 60.65 5.31
CA TYR A 339 5.00 59.80 4.12
C TYR A 339 5.94 58.60 4.14
N LEU A 340 7.26 58.83 4.24
CA LEU A 340 8.27 57.77 4.25
C LEU A 340 8.12 56.82 5.46
N THR A 341 7.67 57.33 6.61
CA THR A 341 7.41 56.51 7.81
C THR A 341 6.20 55.59 7.59
N THR A 342 5.13 56.07 6.94
CA THR A 342 3.97 55.23 6.57
C THR A 342 4.28 54.25 5.43
N GLU A 343 5.31 54.52 4.62
CA GLU A 343 5.77 53.63 3.55
C GLU A 343 6.66 52.51 4.12
N LEU A 344 7.62 52.85 4.99
CA LEU A 344 8.38 51.90 5.80
C LEU A 344 7.47 50.94 6.59
N GLY A 345 6.45 51.46 7.29
CA GLY A 345 5.52 50.64 8.04
C GLY A 345 4.69 49.65 7.20
N LYS A 346 4.53 49.90 5.89
CA LYS A 346 3.94 48.90 4.96
C LYS A 346 4.94 47.81 4.62
N TYR A 347 6.17 48.18 4.27
CA TYR A 347 7.22 47.21 3.96
C TYR A 347 7.59 46.33 5.16
N GLU A 348 7.59 46.87 6.38
CA GLU A 348 7.72 46.07 7.61
C GLU A 348 6.56 45.08 7.78
N ALA A 349 5.32 45.49 7.50
CA ALA A 349 4.16 44.60 7.56
C ALA A 349 4.20 43.50 6.47
N GLU A 350 4.64 43.82 5.26
CA GLU A 350 4.84 42.85 4.17
C GLU A 350 5.97 41.86 4.49
N LEU A 351 7.09 42.32 5.06
CA LEU A 351 8.17 41.46 5.54
C LEU A 351 7.68 40.49 6.64
N VAL A 352 6.84 40.94 7.57
CA VAL A 352 6.22 40.06 8.58
C VAL A 352 5.27 39.04 7.93
N GLN A 353 4.47 39.42 6.93
CA GLN A 353 3.61 38.48 6.21
C GLN A 353 4.41 37.43 5.41
N LEU A 354 5.47 37.85 4.71
CA LEU A 354 6.37 36.95 3.98
C LEU A 354 7.09 35.98 4.92
N ARG A 355 7.53 36.46 6.08
CA ARG A 355 8.16 35.62 7.11
C ARG A 355 7.19 34.58 7.67
N ASN A 356 5.96 34.98 8.03
CA ASN A 356 4.94 34.06 8.50
C ASN A 356 4.61 32.98 7.45
N LYS A 357 4.50 33.37 6.17
CA LYS A 357 4.37 32.40 5.06
C LYS A 357 5.55 31.43 5.00
N SER A 358 6.79 31.91 5.13
CA SER A 358 7.97 31.04 5.11
C SER A 358 7.98 30.06 6.29
N ASP A 359 7.47 30.44 7.46
CA ASP A 359 7.36 29.54 8.62
C ASP A 359 6.23 28.50 8.41
N ASP A 360 5.10 28.88 7.80
CA ASP A 360 4.03 27.96 7.39
C ASP A 360 4.50 26.98 6.30
N ASP A 361 5.25 27.46 5.29
CA ASP A 361 5.81 26.63 4.22
C ASP A 361 6.85 25.64 4.77
N LEU A 362 7.70 26.06 5.73
CA LEU A 362 8.58 25.14 6.45
C LEU A 362 7.81 24.09 7.26
N ALA A 363 6.66 24.45 7.84
CA ALA A 363 5.80 23.52 8.55
C ALA A 363 5.15 22.49 7.59
N THR A 364 4.67 22.91 6.42
CA THR A 364 4.11 21.99 5.41
C THR A 364 5.19 21.06 4.83
N ILE A 365 6.38 21.57 4.51
CA ILE A 365 7.54 20.77 4.07
C ILE A 365 7.91 19.72 5.14
N SER A 366 7.94 20.09 6.42
CA SER A 366 8.16 19.15 7.52
C SER A 366 7.07 18.08 7.62
N GLY A 367 5.81 18.43 7.32
CA GLY A 367 4.69 17.51 7.22
C GLY A 367 4.84 16.52 6.06
N LEU A 368 5.16 17.03 4.86
CA LEU A 368 5.37 16.23 3.65
C LEU A 368 6.55 15.27 3.78
N GLN A 369 7.69 15.71 4.35
CA GLN A 369 8.83 14.83 4.63
C GLN A 369 8.48 13.68 5.60
N LYS A 370 7.65 13.94 6.61
CA LYS A 370 7.13 12.88 7.51
C LYS A 370 6.17 11.94 6.80
N HIS A 371 5.44 12.41 5.80
CA HIS A 371 4.56 11.59 4.98
C HIS A 371 5.35 10.70 4.00
N SER A 372 6.37 11.26 3.33
CA SER A 372 7.30 10.54 2.46
C SER A 372 7.92 9.36 3.21
N ARG A 373 8.57 9.61 4.35
CA ARG A 373 9.18 8.56 5.20
C ARG A 373 8.20 7.47 5.65
N LYS A 374 6.91 7.80 5.76
CA LYS A 374 5.87 6.84 6.12
C LYS A 374 5.42 5.99 4.93
N LEU A 375 5.37 6.58 3.73
CA LEU A 375 5.11 5.86 2.48
C LEU A 375 6.31 4.98 2.08
N GLU A 376 7.53 5.48 2.25
CA GLU A 376 8.78 4.71 2.12
C GLU A 376 8.74 3.44 3.00
N LEU A 377 8.39 3.59 4.29
CA LEU A 377 8.36 2.47 5.23
C LEU A 377 7.23 1.46 4.91
N LEU A 378 6.04 1.93 4.52
CA LEU A 378 4.95 1.05 4.04
C LEU A 378 5.32 0.32 2.74
N LEU A 379 6.11 0.94 1.87
CA LEU A 379 6.58 0.35 0.62
C LEU A 379 7.67 -0.70 0.87
N GLU A 380 8.48 -0.54 1.92
CA GLU A 380 9.44 -1.56 2.37
C GLU A 380 8.73 -2.74 3.04
N GLU A 381 7.73 -2.50 3.92
CA GLU A 381 6.86 -3.54 4.48
C GLU A 381 6.18 -4.37 3.36
N ALA A 382 5.61 -3.70 2.34
CA ALA A 382 4.99 -4.37 1.20
C ALA A 382 5.99 -5.15 0.31
N ARG A 383 7.28 -4.78 0.30
CA ARG A 383 8.35 -5.55 -0.37
C ARG A 383 8.69 -6.81 0.39
N GLU A 384 8.78 -6.75 1.73
CA GLU A 384 9.01 -7.94 2.56
C GLU A 384 7.86 -8.95 2.43
N ASP A 385 6.60 -8.50 2.50
CA ASP A 385 5.41 -9.34 2.30
C ASP A 385 5.43 -10.01 0.91
N LEU A 386 5.75 -9.27 -0.15
CA LEU A 386 5.87 -9.80 -1.50
C LEU A 386 7.00 -10.85 -1.63
N GLU A 387 8.09 -10.73 -0.88
CA GLU A 387 9.16 -11.73 -0.87
C GLU A 387 8.79 -12.96 -0.03
N GLN A 388 8.06 -12.80 1.08
CA GLN A 388 7.47 -13.91 1.82
C GLN A 388 6.49 -14.70 0.96
N GLU A 389 5.58 -14.03 0.24
CA GLU A 389 4.66 -14.66 -0.71
C GLU A 389 5.39 -15.41 -1.83
N LYS A 390 6.47 -14.85 -2.40
CA LYS A 390 7.32 -15.57 -3.37
C LYS A 390 7.92 -16.84 -2.78
N LYS A 391 8.42 -16.79 -1.54
CA LYS A 391 8.99 -17.96 -0.83
C LYS A 391 7.90 -19.02 -0.55
N GLN A 392 6.72 -18.61 -0.08
CA GLN A 392 5.57 -19.50 0.13
C GLN A 392 5.09 -20.15 -1.18
N LYS A 393 4.95 -19.37 -2.25
CA LYS A 393 4.57 -19.85 -3.59
C LYS A 393 5.56 -20.88 -4.14
N LEU A 394 6.87 -20.67 -3.99
CA LEU A 394 7.89 -21.64 -4.38
C LEU A 394 7.82 -22.94 -3.56
N ALA A 395 7.60 -22.84 -2.24
CA ALA A 395 7.41 -24.02 -1.40
C ALA A 395 6.14 -24.82 -1.78
N LEU A 396 5.03 -24.12 -2.07
CA LEU A 396 3.79 -24.73 -2.56
C LEU A 396 3.98 -25.38 -3.93
N GLN A 397 4.70 -24.75 -4.87
CA GLN A 397 5.01 -25.34 -6.19
C GLN A 397 5.92 -26.57 -6.08
N SER A 398 6.91 -26.58 -5.15
CA SER A 398 7.71 -27.77 -4.89
C SER A 398 6.87 -28.91 -4.31
N LYS A 399 5.90 -28.60 -3.44
CA LYS A 399 4.99 -29.58 -2.84
C LYS A 399 3.93 -30.08 -3.83
N LEU A 400 3.48 -29.24 -4.76
CA LEU A 400 2.64 -29.64 -5.89
C LEU A 400 3.37 -30.71 -6.72
N ARG A 401 4.62 -30.45 -7.13
CA ARG A 401 5.42 -31.42 -7.90
C ARG A 401 5.65 -32.74 -7.17
N GLN A 402 5.83 -32.72 -5.85
CA GLN A 402 5.90 -33.94 -5.04
C GLN A 402 4.60 -34.72 -5.08
N LEU A 403 3.44 -34.06 -4.95
CA LEU A 403 2.12 -34.72 -5.03
C LEU A 403 1.77 -35.17 -6.46
N GLU A 404 2.21 -34.46 -7.49
CA GLU A 404 2.10 -34.86 -8.90
C GLU A 404 2.93 -36.12 -9.17
N GLN A 405 4.13 -36.22 -8.59
CA GLN A 405 4.98 -37.40 -8.68
C GLN A 405 4.42 -38.59 -7.86
N GLU A 406 3.99 -38.37 -6.61
CA GLU A 406 3.31 -39.40 -5.81
C GLU A 406 2.04 -39.94 -6.50
N LEU A 407 1.30 -39.07 -7.21
CA LEU A 407 0.14 -39.48 -8.01
C LEU A 407 0.55 -40.35 -9.22
N ALA A 408 1.62 -39.99 -9.93
CA ALA A 408 2.15 -40.75 -11.05
C ALA A 408 2.69 -42.13 -10.60
N ASP A 409 3.40 -42.19 -9.48
CA ASP A 409 3.91 -43.44 -8.89
C ASP A 409 2.74 -44.37 -8.49
N VAL A 410 1.67 -43.82 -7.91
CA VAL A 410 0.44 -44.58 -7.58
C VAL A 410 -0.32 -45.03 -8.83
N GLN A 411 -0.35 -44.22 -9.91
CA GLN A 411 -0.95 -44.61 -11.18
C GLN A 411 -0.19 -45.76 -11.84
N ALA A 412 1.14 -45.68 -11.90
CA ALA A 412 1.98 -46.76 -12.41
C ALA A 412 1.78 -48.07 -11.62
N LEU A 413 1.75 -48.00 -10.29
CA LEU A 413 1.49 -49.15 -9.41
C LEU A 413 0.08 -49.74 -9.62
N GLN A 414 -0.91 -48.91 -9.99
CA GLN A 414 -2.26 -49.38 -10.34
C GLN A 414 -2.29 -50.06 -11.72
N GLU A 415 -1.54 -49.55 -12.70
CA GLU A 415 -1.40 -50.19 -14.02
C GLU A 415 -0.69 -51.54 -13.91
N GLU A 416 0.39 -51.65 -13.12
CA GLU A 416 1.04 -52.93 -12.81
C GLU A 416 0.06 -53.94 -12.18
N GLN A 417 -0.76 -53.51 -11.21
CA GLN A 417 -1.78 -54.37 -10.58
C GLN A 417 -2.90 -54.79 -11.55
N GLU A 418 -3.30 -53.93 -12.48
CA GLU A 418 -4.24 -54.30 -13.56
C GLU A 418 -3.59 -55.35 -14.50
N ILE A 419 -2.31 -55.20 -14.83
CA ILE A 419 -1.55 -56.15 -15.66
C ILE A 419 -1.43 -57.52 -14.96
N GLU A 420 -1.01 -57.57 -13.69
CA GLU A 420 -0.96 -58.82 -12.91
C GLU A 420 -2.34 -59.49 -12.84
N LYS A 421 -3.39 -58.72 -12.53
CA LYS A 421 -4.78 -59.18 -12.49
C LYS A 421 -5.24 -59.76 -13.84
N HIS A 422 -4.83 -59.17 -14.96
CA HIS A 422 -5.11 -59.70 -16.29
C HIS A 422 -4.31 -60.98 -16.59
N GLN A 423 -3.05 -61.10 -16.15
CA GLN A 423 -2.27 -62.34 -16.25
C GLN A 423 -2.93 -63.47 -15.44
N ILE A 424 -3.28 -63.22 -14.17
CA ILE A 424 -3.95 -64.19 -13.29
C ILE A 424 -5.32 -64.62 -13.87
N LEU A 425 -6.07 -63.71 -14.50
CA LEU A 425 -7.32 -64.06 -15.19
C LEU A 425 -7.07 -65.00 -16.39
N ASN A 426 -6.06 -64.71 -17.22
CA ASN A 426 -5.70 -65.55 -18.37
C ASN A 426 -5.21 -66.95 -17.93
N GLU A 427 -4.40 -67.03 -16.86
CA GLU A 427 -3.99 -68.30 -16.26
C GLU A 427 -5.18 -69.08 -15.71
N LEU A 428 -6.11 -68.41 -15.01
CA LEU A 428 -7.31 -69.02 -14.46
C LEU A 428 -8.23 -69.57 -15.55
N ASP A 429 -8.42 -68.86 -16.67
CA ASP A 429 -9.23 -69.33 -17.80
C ASP A 429 -8.52 -70.42 -18.63
N SER A 430 -7.19 -70.39 -18.74
CA SER A 430 -6.39 -71.51 -19.25
C SER A 430 -6.56 -72.77 -18.39
N ALA A 431 -6.44 -72.64 -17.07
CA ALA A 431 -6.64 -73.75 -16.12
C ALA A 431 -8.09 -74.27 -16.13
N ARG A 432 -9.09 -73.39 -16.31
CA ARG A 432 -10.50 -73.78 -16.50
C ARG A 432 -10.71 -74.54 -17.81
N LEU A 433 -10.03 -74.18 -18.89
CA LEU A 433 -10.09 -74.90 -20.16
C LEU A 433 -9.46 -76.29 -20.03
N GLN A 434 -8.27 -76.39 -19.44
CA GLN A 434 -7.62 -77.67 -19.14
C GLN A 434 -8.49 -78.56 -18.22
N LEU A 435 -9.14 -77.97 -17.21
CA LEU A 435 -10.09 -78.68 -16.33
C LEU A 435 -11.38 -79.12 -17.05
N LYS A 436 -11.80 -78.40 -18.10
CA LYS A 436 -12.96 -78.74 -18.94
C LYS A 436 -12.63 -79.91 -19.87
N ASP A 437 -11.48 -79.88 -20.52
CA ASP A 437 -11.10 -80.91 -21.49
C ASP A 437 -10.55 -82.18 -20.83
N SER A 438 -9.92 -82.09 -19.65
CA SER A 438 -9.63 -83.28 -18.82
C SER A 438 -10.91 -83.95 -18.30
N LYS A 439 -11.94 -83.18 -17.95
CA LYS A 439 -13.26 -83.75 -17.61
C LYS A 439 -13.92 -84.44 -18.78
N LYS A 440 -13.95 -83.82 -19.98
CA LYS A 440 -14.43 -84.50 -21.19
C LYS A 440 -13.73 -85.83 -21.41
N ARG A 441 -12.40 -85.89 -21.30
CA ARG A 441 -11.66 -87.15 -21.47
C ARG A 441 -12.08 -88.20 -20.45
N VAL A 442 -12.22 -87.83 -19.17
CA VAL A 442 -12.72 -88.77 -18.14
C VAL A 442 -14.16 -89.20 -18.41
N ASP A 443 -15.03 -88.29 -18.85
CA ASP A 443 -16.41 -88.61 -19.23
C ASP A 443 -16.45 -89.54 -20.46
N GLU A 444 -15.59 -89.30 -21.47
CA GLU A 444 -15.42 -90.11 -22.69
C GLU A 444 -14.82 -91.49 -22.39
N ASP A 445 -13.79 -91.58 -21.54
CA ASP A 445 -13.19 -92.84 -21.07
C ASP A 445 -14.21 -93.69 -20.29
N VAL A 446 -15.03 -93.05 -19.45
CA VAL A 446 -16.11 -93.71 -18.69
C VAL A 446 -17.23 -94.17 -19.63
N ILE A 447 -17.61 -93.38 -20.64
CA ILE A 447 -18.57 -93.81 -21.67
C ILE A 447 -18.03 -95.01 -22.45
N GLN A 448 -16.75 -95.01 -22.86
CA GLN A 448 -16.13 -96.15 -23.55
C GLN A 448 -16.12 -97.41 -22.68
N GLN A 449 -15.80 -97.28 -21.38
CA GLN A 449 -15.87 -98.41 -20.44
C GLN A 449 -17.29 -98.97 -20.30
N TYR A 450 -18.32 -98.12 -20.24
CA TYR A 450 -19.70 -98.57 -20.23
C TYR A 450 -20.13 -99.20 -21.56
N GLU A 451 -19.71 -98.66 -22.71
CA GLU A 451 -19.96 -99.26 -24.02
C GLU A 451 -19.30 -100.63 -24.18
N GLU A 452 -18.06 -100.81 -23.70
CA GLU A 452 -17.40 -102.11 -23.69
C GLU A 452 -18.14 -103.12 -22.79
N GLN A 453 -18.55 -102.70 -21.59
CA GLN A 453 -19.36 -103.55 -20.71
C GLN A 453 -20.69 -103.92 -21.38
N LEU A 454 -21.36 -102.97 -22.04
CA LEU A 454 -22.60 -103.23 -22.78
C LEU A 454 -22.36 -104.25 -23.91
N LYS A 455 -21.30 -104.08 -24.71
CA LYS A 455 -20.93 -105.00 -25.80
C LYS A 455 -20.58 -106.41 -25.29
N ARG A 456 -20.02 -106.54 -24.07
CA ARG A 456 -19.82 -107.84 -23.40
C ARG A 456 -21.15 -108.45 -22.97
N PHE A 457 -21.98 -107.69 -22.24
CA PHE A 457 -23.30 -108.17 -21.81
C PHE A 457 -24.20 -108.55 -22.98
N THR A 458 -24.19 -107.83 -24.11
CA THR A 458 -24.92 -108.23 -25.32
C THR A 458 -24.44 -109.59 -25.83
N LYS A 459 -23.12 -109.79 -25.97
CA LYS A 459 -22.56 -111.09 -26.39
C LYS A 459 -22.90 -112.23 -25.43
N ASP A 460 -22.88 -111.98 -24.12
CA ASP A 460 -23.26 -112.98 -23.12
C ASP A 460 -24.76 -113.31 -23.20
N LEU A 461 -25.60 -112.32 -23.50
CA LEU A 461 -27.04 -112.49 -23.73
C LEU A 461 -27.31 -113.26 -25.03
N ASP A 462 -26.60 -112.95 -26.13
CA ASP A 462 -26.66 -113.68 -27.40
C ASP A 462 -26.21 -115.15 -27.21
N ASN A 463 -25.12 -115.39 -26.45
CA ASN A 463 -24.64 -116.73 -26.11
C ASN A 463 -25.69 -117.53 -25.30
N VAL A 464 -26.35 -116.89 -24.32
CA VAL A 464 -27.41 -117.53 -23.53
C VAL A 464 -28.67 -117.80 -24.37
N GLN A 465 -29.03 -116.90 -25.30
CA GLN A 465 -30.11 -117.15 -26.26
C GLN A 465 -29.79 -118.33 -27.19
N GLN A 466 -28.56 -118.43 -27.69
CA GLN A 466 -28.13 -119.56 -28.51
C GLN A 466 -28.17 -120.88 -27.73
N GLN A 467 -27.70 -120.89 -26.48
CA GLN A 467 -27.81 -122.06 -25.59
C GLN A 467 -29.27 -122.45 -25.32
N LEU A 468 -30.19 -121.49 -25.19
CA LEU A 468 -31.62 -121.75 -25.04
C LEU A 468 -32.21 -122.39 -26.30
N VAL A 469 -31.88 -121.89 -27.49
CA VAL A 469 -32.32 -122.45 -28.78
C VAL A 469 -31.78 -123.88 -28.97
N ASP A 470 -30.51 -124.13 -28.63
CA ASP A 470 -29.91 -125.46 -28.70
C ASP A 470 -30.53 -126.44 -27.67
N ALA A 471 -30.89 -125.95 -26.48
CA ALA A 471 -31.62 -126.72 -25.47
C ALA A 471 -33.05 -127.06 -25.91
N GLU A 472 -33.79 -126.12 -26.51
CA GLU A 472 -35.10 -126.38 -27.12
C GLU A 472 -35.01 -127.40 -28.27
N ALA A 473 -33.97 -127.29 -29.11
CA ALA A 473 -33.73 -128.23 -30.19
C ALA A 473 -33.41 -129.64 -29.64
N ALA A 474 -32.64 -129.74 -28.55
CA ALA A 474 -32.40 -130.99 -27.84
C ALA A 474 -33.70 -131.56 -27.22
N GLN A 475 -34.52 -130.73 -26.59
CA GLN A 475 -35.83 -131.13 -26.05
C GLN A 475 -36.74 -131.69 -27.16
N LYS A 476 -36.86 -131.00 -28.30
CA LYS A 476 -37.64 -131.46 -29.46
C LYS A 476 -37.10 -132.79 -30.04
N ARG A 477 -35.78 -133.03 -30.01
CA ARG A 477 -35.20 -134.34 -30.37
C ARG A 477 -35.60 -135.43 -29.37
N ILE A 478 -35.56 -135.15 -28.06
CA ILE A 478 -35.95 -136.08 -27.00
C ILE A 478 -37.45 -136.40 -27.05
N GLU A 479 -38.32 -135.42 -27.30
CA GLU A 479 -39.76 -135.65 -27.51
C GLU A 479 -40.03 -136.53 -28.73
N ASN A 480 -39.30 -136.32 -29.83
CA ASN A 480 -39.44 -137.14 -31.03
C ASN A 480 -38.90 -138.56 -30.83
N SER A 481 -37.80 -138.76 -30.09
CA SER A 481 -37.35 -140.12 -29.71
C SER A 481 -38.33 -140.79 -28.75
N LYS A 482 -38.93 -140.04 -27.82
CA LYS A 482 -39.97 -140.56 -26.92
C LYS A 482 -41.21 -141.00 -27.70
N LYS A 483 -41.67 -140.21 -28.69
CA LYS A 483 -42.79 -140.59 -29.56
C LYS A 483 -42.48 -141.85 -30.37
N LYS A 484 -41.27 -141.99 -30.92
CA LYS A 484 -40.85 -143.23 -31.58
C LYS A 484 -40.85 -144.44 -30.65
N LEU A 485 -40.26 -144.31 -29.47
CA LEU A 485 -40.29 -145.38 -28.45
C LEU A 485 -41.70 -145.73 -27.97
N GLN A 486 -42.65 -144.77 -27.99
CA GLN A 486 -44.06 -145.06 -27.74
C GLN A 486 -44.71 -145.83 -28.89
N GLN A 487 -44.43 -145.49 -30.15
CA GLN A 487 -44.91 -146.26 -31.30
C GLN A 487 -44.30 -147.67 -31.35
N GLU A 488 -42.98 -147.79 -31.14
CA GLU A 488 -42.29 -149.09 -31.05
C GLU A 488 -42.85 -149.95 -29.91
N PHE A 489 -43.27 -149.34 -28.79
CA PHE A 489 -43.96 -150.03 -27.69
C PHE A 489 -45.40 -150.45 -28.06
N GLU A 490 -46.17 -149.58 -28.73
CA GLU A 490 -47.52 -149.91 -29.22
C GLU A 490 -47.47 -151.02 -30.28
N ASP A 491 -46.52 -150.99 -31.21
CA ASP A 491 -46.31 -152.01 -32.24
C ASP A 491 -45.88 -153.35 -31.63
N LEU A 492 -44.91 -153.36 -30.68
CA LEU A 492 -44.53 -154.58 -29.96
C LEU A 492 -45.67 -155.15 -29.11
N GLN A 493 -46.55 -154.31 -28.57
CA GLN A 493 -47.72 -154.77 -27.83
C GLN A 493 -48.80 -155.33 -28.78
N ASN A 494 -48.97 -154.75 -29.97
CA ASN A 494 -49.81 -155.32 -31.03
C ASN A 494 -49.27 -156.69 -31.51
N GLU A 495 -47.96 -156.84 -31.73
CA GLU A 495 -47.33 -158.13 -32.07
C GLU A 495 -47.52 -159.17 -30.95
N LEU A 496 -47.41 -158.77 -29.68
CA LEU A 496 -47.64 -159.66 -28.53
C LEU A 496 -49.09 -160.16 -28.48
N ASP A 497 -50.07 -159.29 -28.71
CA ASP A 497 -51.48 -159.68 -28.76
C ASP A 497 -51.81 -160.53 -30.00
N GLN A 498 -51.18 -160.25 -31.15
CA GLN A 498 -51.30 -161.07 -32.35
C GLN A 498 -50.71 -162.48 -32.13
N SER A 499 -49.54 -162.58 -31.49
CA SER A 499 -48.93 -163.85 -31.09
C SER A 499 -49.80 -164.61 -30.07
N ASN A 500 -50.42 -163.91 -29.12
CA ASN A 500 -51.39 -164.51 -28.20
C ASN A 500 -52.65 -165.03 -28.93
N MET A 501 -53.14 -164.34 -29.97
CA MET A 501 -54.23 -164.85 -30.82
C MET A 501 -53.82 -166.11 -31.60
N GLU A 502 -52.63 -166.15 -32.20
CA GLU A 502 -52.13 -167.34 -32.89
C GLU A 502 -51.96 -168.53 -31.93
N LYS A 503 -51.41 -168.28 -30.74
CA LYS A 503 -51.28 -169.28 -29.66
C LYS A 503 -52.64 -169.82 -29.21
N ALA A 504 -53.66 -168.96 -29.12
CA ALA A 504 -55.03 -169.36 -28.86
C ALA A 504 -55.65 -170.16 -30.03
N ALA A 505 -55.31 -169.85 -31.28
CA ALA A 505 -55.75 -170.61 -32.45
C ALA A 505 -55.08 -171.99 -32.53
N LEU A 506 -53.79 -172.11 -32.18
CA LEU A 506 -53.07 -173.38 -32.07
C LEU A 506 -53.63 -174.25 -30.94
N LEU A 507 -53.95 -173.67 -29.78
CA LEU A 507 -54.64 -174.37 -28.68
C LEU A 507 -56.04 -174.87 -29.09
N ARG A 508 -56.77 -174.13 -29.92
CA ARG A 508 -58.05 -174.59 -30.52
C ARG A 508 -57.83 -175.76 -31.49
N LYS A 509 -56.78 -175.75 -32.30
CA LYS A 509 -56.42 -176.87 -33.18
C LYS A 509 -56.02 -178.13 -32.38
N MET A 510 -55.19 -178.00 -31.33
CA MET A 510 -54.85 -179.14 -30.46
C MET A 510 -56.10 -179.79 -29.84
N LYS A 511 -56.99 -178.99 -29.24
CA LYS A 511 -58.26 -179.50 -28.65
C LYS A 511 -59.23 -180.12 -29.67
N MET A 512 -59.05 -179.84 -30.96
CA MET A 512 -59.82 -180.49 -32.03
C MET A 512 -59.19 -181.81 -32.48
N ILE A 513 -57.85 -181.92 -32.44
CA ILE A 513 -57.13 -183.18 -32.70
C ILE A 513 -57.33 -184.18 -31.54
N GLU A 514 -57.27 -183.72 -30.28
CA GLU A 514 -57.57 -184.55 -29.10
C GLU A 514 -58.97 -185.19 -29.15
N ARG A 515 -59.96 -184.47 -29.71
CA ARG A 515 -61.33 -184.96 -29.90
C ARG A 515 -61.49 -186.03 -30.98
N ILE A 516 -60.51 -186.23 -31.85
CA ILE A 516 -60.54 -187.25 -32.92
C ILE A 516 -59.90 -188.57 -32.45
N ILE A 517 -59.16 -188.55 -31.34
CA ILE A 517 -58.46 -189.75 -30.79
C ILE A 517 -59.29 -190.46 -29.71
N THR A 518 -60.47 -189.94 -29.34
CA THR A 518 -61.33 -190.51 -28.28
C THR A 518 -62.80 -190.72 -28.65
N LYS A 519 -63.10 -191.12 -29.89
CA LYS A 519 -64.08 -192.18 -30.20
C LYS A 519 -64.08 -192.61 -31.67
#